data_AF-A0A9D2IFJ1-F1
#
_entry.id   AF-A0A9D2IFJ1-F1
#
_cell.length_a   1.000
_cell.length_b   1.000
_cell.length_c   1.000
_cell.angle_alpha   90.00
_cell.angle_beta   90.00
_cell.angle_gamma   90.00
#
_symmetry.space_group_name_H-M   'P 1'
#
loop_
_entity.id
_entity.type
_entity.pdbx_description
1 polymer ?
#
loop_
_entity_poly.entity_id
_entity_poly.type
_entity_poly.pdbx_seq_one_letter_code
_entity_poly.pdbx_strand_id
1 'polypeptide(L)'
;MHYLETGQYTYLAGEINALYHEAAVKMGISDSVQNILYVLCEKDGQCLQSEISKLTGISRQTINSAIRKLEKEGIVYLEQGKGRNT
;
A
#
# COMPACT_ATOMS: atom_id res chain seq x y z
N MET A 1 -6.03 -25.17 -16.38
CA MET A 1 -5.83 -23.84 -15.77
C MET A 1 -6.37 -22.83 -16.79
N HIS A 2 -7.61 -22.35 -16.64
CA HIS A 2 -8.19 -21.37 -17.58
C HIS A 2 -7.56 -20.01 -17.29
N TYR A 3 -6.80 -19.50 -18.25
CA TYR A 3 -6.38 -18.10 -18.27
C TYR A 3 -7.62 -17.25 -18.50
N LEU A 4 -7.97 -16.39 -17.55
CA LEU A 4 -9.01 -15.39 -17.78
C LEU A 4 -8.53 -14.46 -18.92
N GLU A 5 -9.42 -14.08 -19.84
CA GLU A 5 -9.07 -13.10 -20.87
C GLU A 5 -8.68 -11.77 -20.20
N THR A 6 -7.72 -11.02 -20.76
CA THR A 6 -7.16 -9.77 -20.16
C THR A 6 -8.23 -8.79 -19.68
N GLY A 7 -9.38 -8.74 -20.34
CA GLY A 7 -10.54 -7.92 -19.94
C GLY A 7 -11.14 -8.35 -18.59
N GLN A 8 -11.24 -9.65 -18.33
CA GLN A 8 -11.78 -10.18 -17.07
C GLN A 8 -10.83 -9.90 -15.90
N TYR A 9 -9.51 -9.99 -16.10
CA TYR A 9 -8.53 -9.60 -15.08
C TYR A 9 -8.62 -8.12 -14.74
N THR A 10 -8.70 -7.26 -15.76
CA THR A 10 -8.83 -5.82 -15.57
C THR A 10 -10.12 -5.48 -14.82
N TYR A 11 -11.23 -6.11 -15.20
CA TYR A 11 -12.52 -5.94 -14.55
C TYR A 11 -12.45 -6.35 -13.07
N LEU A 12 -11.95 -7.56 -12.77
CA LEU A 12 -11.83 -8.05 -11.40
C LEU A 12 -10.90 -7.17 -10.55
N ALA A 13 -9.77 -6.72 -11.10
CA ALA A 13 -8.87 -5.80 -10.43
C ALA A 13 -9.55 -4.45 -10.12
N GLY A 14 -10.38 -3.95 -11.05
CA GLY A 14 -11.20 -2.76 -10.85
C GLY A 14 -12.21 -2.89 -9.72
N GLU A 15 -12.94 -4.01 -9.67
CA GLU A 15 -13.91 -4.30 -8.60
C GLU A 15 -13.22 -4.40 -7.23
N ILE A 16 -12.07 -5.10 -7.16
CA ILE A 16 -11.28 -5.19 -5.93
C ILE A 16 -10.81 -3.80 -5.48
N ASN A 17 -10.32 -2.98 -6.41
CA ASN A 17 -9.88 -1.62 -6.10
C ASN A 17 -11.03 -0.73 -5.61
N ALA A 18 -12.23 -0.87 -6.20
CA ALA A 18 -13.42 -0.15 -5.76
C ALA A 18 -13.84 -0.52 -4.33
N LEU A 19 -13.79 -1.81 -3.97
CA LEU A 19 -14.09 -2.28 -2.61
C LEU A 19 -13.08 -1.74 -1.58
N TYR A 20 -11.79 -1.75 -1.91
CA TYR A 20 -10.76 -1.19 -1.02
C TYR A 20 -10.87 0.33 -0.89
N HIS A 21 -11.23 1.03 -1.96
CA HIS A 21 -11.52 2.47 -1.90
C HIS A 21 -12.71 2.77 -0.99
N GLU A 22 -13.81 2.02 -1.12
CA GLU A 22 -14.98 2.18 -0.25
C GLU A 22 -14.62 1.93 1.23
N ALA A 23 -13.82 0.91 1.51
CA ALA A 23 -13.31 0.64 2.85
C ALA A 23 -12.44 1.80 3.37
N ALA A 24 -11.53 2.34 2.55
CA ALA A 24 -10.70 3.48 2.91
C ALA A 24 -11.54 4.71 3.27
N VAL A 25 -12.57 5.01 2.46
CA VAL A 25 -13.54 6.09 2.72
C VAL A 25 -14.27 5.88 4.04
N LYS A 26 -14.79 4.67 4.30
CA LYS A 26 -15.48 4.34 5.57
C LYS A 26 -14.57 4.48 6.79
N MET A 27 -13.29 4.18 6.64
CA MET A 27 -12.28 4.32 7.69
C MET A 27 -11.71 5.74 7.81
N GLY A 28 -12.06 6.67 6.91
CA GLY A 28 -11.54 8.04 6.92
C GLY A 28 -10.05 8.15 6.57
N ILE A 29 -9.52 7.17 5.83
CA ILE A 29 -8.12 7.13 5.39
C ILE A 29 -8.02 7.30 3.88
N SER A 30 -6.84 7.69 3.39
CA SER A 30 -6.61 7.76 1.94
C SER A 30 -6.30 6.37 1.37
N ASP A 31 -6.53 6.20 0.06
CA ASP A 31 -6.18 4.95 -0.64
C ASP A 31 -4.71 4.58 -0.46
N SER A 32 -3.81 5.57 -0.46
CA SER A 32 -2.38 5.31 -0.24
C SER A 32 -2.09 4.77 1.16
N VAL A 33 -2.81 5.24 2.18
CA VAL A 33 -2.69 4.71 3.55
C VAL A 33 -3.24 3.28 3.59
N GLN A 34 -4.40 3.02 3.00
CA GLN A 34 -4.97 1.67 2.93
C GLN A 34 -4.01 0.70 2.23
N ASN A 35 -3.41 1.10 1.11
CA ASN A 35 -2.44 0.29 0.38
C ASN A 35 -1.18 -0.03 1.20
N ILE A 36 -0.64 0.95 1.92
CA ILE A 36 0.52 0.73 2.82
C ILE A 36 0.17 -0.27 3.92
N LEU A 37 -0.98 -0.09 4.57
CA LEU A 37 -1.43 -1.00 5.63
C LEU A 37 -1.69 -2.41 5.09
N TYR A 38 -2.24 -2.54 3.89
CA TYR A 38 -2.43 -3.83 3.24
C TYR A 38 -1.10 -4.54 2.99
N VAL A 39 -0.11 -3.85 2.43
CA VAL A 39 1.23 -4.43 2.20
C VAL A 39 1.90 -4.82 3.52
N LEU A 40 1.79 -3.99 4.56
CA LEU A 40 2.32 -4.34 5.88
C LEU A 40 1.65 -5.59 6.45
N CYS A 41 0.32 -5.70 6.36
CA CYS A 41 -0.40 -6.90 6.79
C CYS A 41 0.01 -8.15 6.00
N GLU A 42 0.25 -8.03 4.68
CA GLU A 42 0.72 -9.13 3.83
C GLU A 42 2.17 -9.54 4.14
N LYS A 43 2.96 -8.64 4.71
CA LYS A 43 4.39 -8.83 5.05
C LYS A 43 4.63 -8.99 6.56
N ASP A 44 3.65 -9.53 7.29
CA ASP A 44 3.76 -9.81 8.73
C ASP A 44 4.17 -8.59 9.58
N GLY A 45 3.72 -7.39 9.16
CA GLY A 45 3.93 -6.13 9.87
C GLY A 45 5.23 -5.40 9.55
N GLN A 46 6.10 -5.93 8.67
CA GLN A 46 7.36 -5.28 8.32
C GLN A 46 7.68 -5.40 6.82
N CYS A 47 7.97 -4.27 6.17
CA CYS A 47 8.39 -4.26 4.77
C CYS A 47 9.30 -3.06 4.46
N LEU A 48 10.04 -3.15 3.36
CA LEU A 48 10.78 -2.01 2.81
C LEU A 48 9.83 -1.07 2.05
N GLN A 49 10.10 0.24 2.12
CA GLN A 49 9.34 1.23 1.34
C GLN A 49 9.40 0.98 -0.19
N SER A 50 10.48 0.36 -0.67
CA SER A 50 10.62 -0.07 -2.07
C SER A 50 9.65 -1.19 -2.45
N GLU A 51 9.30 -2.09 -1.52
CA GLU A 51 8.32 -3.14 -1.75
C GLU A 51 6.92 -2.56 -1.87
N ILE A 52 6.58 -1.59 -1.02
CA ILE A 52 5.33 -0.83 -1.13
C ILE A 52 5.22 -0.22 -2.54
N SER A 53 6.25 0.49 -3.00
CA SER A 53 6.25 1.10 -4.34
C SER A 53 6.10 0.07 -5.46
N LYS A 54 6.77 -1.09 -5.33
CA LYS A 54 6.72 -2.17 -6.33
C LYS A 54 5.35 -2.85 -6.40
N LEU A 55 4.72 -3.10 -5.24
CA LEU A 55 3.46 -3.84 -5.14
C LEU A 55 2.24 -2.97 -5.46
N THR A 56 2.30 -1.68 -5.15
CA THR A 56 1.16 -0.76 -5.25
C THR A 56 1.25 0.19 -6.45
N GLY A 57 2.44 0.35 -7.06
CA GLY A 57 2.69 1.35 -8.09
C GLY A 57 2.68 2.80 -7.58
N ILE A 58 2.53 3.02 -6.28
CA ILE A 58 2.47 4.36 -5.68
C ILE A 58 3.85 5.04 -5.76
N SER A 59 3.83 6.34 -6.04
CA SER A 59 5.04 7.16 -6.08
C SER A 59 5.72 7.24 -4.70
N ARG A 60 7.05 7.36 -4.68
CA ARG A 60 7.81 7.54 -3.42
C ARG A 60 7.37 8.77 -2.63
N GLN A 61 6.99 9.86 -3.30
CA GLN A 61 6.51 11.07 -2.63
C GLN A 61 5.21 10.78 -1.87
N THR A 62 4.27 10.09 -2.50
CA THR A 62 2.98 9.71 -1.89
C THR A 62 3.17 8.69 -0.77
N ILE A 63 4.09 7.73 -0.93
CA ILE A 63 4.47 6.79 0.13
C ILE A 63 5.01 7.57 1.34
N ASN A 64 5.95 8.49 1.11
CA ASN A 64 6.55 9.28 2.18
C ASN A 64 5.53 10.15 2.93
N SER A 65 4.58 10.79 2.22
CA SER A 65 3.55 11.60 2.89
C SER A 65 2.57 10.75 3.69
N ALA A 66 2.18 9.58 3.18
CA ALA A 66 1.31 8.66 3.88
C ALA A 66 1.99 8.01 5.10
N ILE A 67 3.26 7.60 4.98
CA ILE A 67 4.05 7.10 6.12
C ILE A 67 4.17 8.16 7.21
N ARG A 68 4.52 9.41 6.86
CA ARG A 68 4.61 10.50 7.86
C ARG A 68 3.29 10.73 8.60
N LYS A 69 2.15 10.59 7.92
CA LYS A 69 0.83 10.65 8.55
C LYS A 69 0.67 9.49 9.55
N LEU A 70 0.95 8.26 9.13
CA LEU A 70 0.84 7.07 9.96
C LEU A 70 1.80 7.07 11.16
N GLU A 71 3.03 7.59 11.00
CA GLU A 71 3.99 7.78 12.10
C GLU A 71 3.46 8.79 13.12
N LYS A 72 2.88 9.90 12.67
CA LYS A 72 2.27 10.90 13.56
C LYS A 72 1.08 10.33 14.33
N GLU A 73 0.35 9.39 13.74
CA GLU A 73 -0.78 8.68 14.36
C GLU A 73 -0.30 7.50 15.23
N GLY A 74 1.00 7.20 15.27
CA GLY A 74 1.57 6.10 16.08
C GLY A 74 1.26 4.70 15.55
N ILE A 75 0.87 4.59 14.27
CA ILE A 75 0.44 3.32 13.66
C ILE A 75 1.64 2.56 13.06
N VAL A 76 2.61 3.29 12.52
CA VAL A 76 3.85 2.73 11.95
C VAL A 76 5.05 3.51 12.45
N TYR A 77 6.24 2.96 12.26
CA TYR A 77 7.51 3.66 12.47
C TYR A 77 8.49 3.26 11.38
N LEU A 78 9.40 4.16 11.03
CA LEU A 78 10.53 3.84 10.16
C LEU A 78 11.71 3.31 10.97
N GLU A 79 12.16 2.10 10.65
CA GLU A 79 13.44 1.57 11.09
C GLU A 79 14.53 1.89 10.05
N GLN A 80 15.69 2.35 10.51
CA GLN A 80 16.84 2.52 9.62
C GLN A 80 17.30 1.15 9.12
N GLY A 81 17.13 0.91 7.82
CA GLY A 81 17.68 -0.28 7.17
C GLY A 81 19.21 -0.27 7.17
N LYS A 82 19.82 -1.43 6.88
CA LYS A 82 21.26 -1.55 6.61
C LYS A 82 21.60 -0.95 5.24
N GLY A 83 21.54 0.37 5.06
CA GLY A 83 21.76 1.02 3.76
C GLY A 83 22.17 2.50 3.83
N ARG A 84 23.38 2.77 3.32
CA ARG A 84 24.15 4.04 3.22
C ARG A 84 23.96 5.04 4.37
N ASN A 85 24.82 4.89 5.39
CA ASN A 85 25.39 6.04 6.08
C ASN A 85 25.87 7.06 5.03
N THR A 86 25.24 8.21 5.00
CA THR A 86 25.88 9.47 4.61
C THR A 86 25.90 10.35 5.84
#